data_AF-A0A699XYS0-F1
#
_entry.id   AF-A0A699XYS0-F1
#
_cell.length_a   1.000
_cell.length_b   1.000
_cell.length_c   1.000
_cell.angle_alpha   90.00
_cell.angle_beta   90.00
_cell.angle_gamma   90.00
#
_symmetry.space_group_name_H-M   'P 1'
#
loop_
_entity.id
_entity.type
_entity.pdbx_description
1 polymer ?
#
loop_
_entity_poly.entity_id
_entity_poly.type
_entity_poly.pdbx_seq_one_letter_code
_entity_poly.pdbx_strand_id
1 'polypeptide(L)' 'MMGPQLADASEVAILSANYLAQQLTGAFPVLYTGRNDRVAHECIIDLRPLKAETGISEEDVAKRLMDYGFHAPTMSF' A
#
# COMPACT_ATOMS: atom_id res chain seq x y z
N MET A 1 16.48 7.70 -22.91
CA MET A 1 17.15 7.36 -21.63
C MET A 1 16.93 8.50 -20.66
N MET A 2 16.44 8.24 -19.44
CA MET A 2 15.93 9.26 -18.49
C MET A 2 17.02 10.09 -17.75
N GLY A 3 18.31 9.77 -17.87
CA GLY A 3 19.39 10.66 -17.40
C GLY A 3 19.23 11.16 -15.94
N PRO A 4 19.42 12.47 -15.66
CA PRO A 4 19.27 13.04 -14.32
C PRO A 4 17.89 12.84 -13.68
N GLN A 5 16.83 12.63 -14.47
CA GLN A 5 15.45 12.46 -13.97
C GLN A 5 15.23 11.11 -13.25
N LEU A 6 16.22 10.22 -13.23
CA LEU A 6 16.17 8.98 -12.44
C LEU A 6 16.07 9.25 -10.93
N ALA A 7 16.67 10.35 -10.46
CA ALA A 7 16.56 10.76 -9.07
C ALA A 7 15.13 11.21 -8.76
N ASP A 8 14.58 12.13 -9.56
CA ASP A 8 13.21 12.63 -9.42
C ASP A 8 12.17 11.51 -9.43
N ALA A 9 12.31 10.54 -10.34
CA ALA A 9 11.42 9.39 -10.42
C ALA A 9 11.43 8.54 -9.12
N SER A 10 12.61 8.39 -8.51
CA SER A 10 12.78 7.65 -7.26
C SER A 10 12.17 8.40 -6.08
N GLU A 11 12.36 9.72 -6.04
CA GLU A 11 11.75 10.58 -5.01
C GLU A 11 10.22 10.54 -5.08
N VAL A 12 9.65 10.63 -6.29
CA VAL A 12 8.20 10.58 -6.48
C VAL A 12 7.63 9.20 -6.14
N ALA A 13 8.35 8.11 -6.42
CA ALA A 13 7.91 6.77 -6.03
C ALA A 13 7.79 6.63 -4.50
N ILE A 14 8.81 7.09 -3.77
CA ILE A 14 8.80 7.09 -2.30
C ILE A 14 7.71 8.02 -1.76
N LEU A 15 7.57 9.22 -2.33
CA LEU A 15 6.54 10.18 -1.93
C LEU A 15 5.13 9.59 -2.10
N SER A 16 4.86 8.96 -3.23
CA SER A 16 3.55 8.41 -3.56
C SER A 16 3.17 7.26 -2.62
N ALA A 17 4.12 6.37 -2.31
CA ALA A 17 3.91 5.28 -1.36
C ALA A 17 3.61 5.80 0.06
N ASN A 18 4.38 6.80 0.52
CA ASN A 18 4.15 7.40 1.85
C ASN A 18 2.84 8.18 1.90
N TYR A 19 2.44 8.84 0.82
CA TYR A 19 1.14 9.49 0.73
C TYR A 19 -0.01 8.48 0.91
N LEU A 20 0.02 7.36 0.18
CA LEU A 20 -0.99 6.31 0.30
C LEU A 20 -1.01 5.68 1.70
N ALA A 21 0.16 5.35 2.25
CA ALA A 21 0.28 4.81 3.61
C ALA A 21 -0.38 5.74 4.65
N GLN A 22 -0.11 7.04 4.57
CA GLN A 22 -0.68 8.04 5.46
C GLN A 22 -2.20 8.17 5.31
N GLN A 23 -2.72 8.13 4.08
CA GLN A 23 -4.17 8.21 3.82
C GLN A 23 -4.91 6.99 4.37
N LEU A 24 -4.28 5.81 4.40
CA LEU A 24 -4.91 4.56 4.80
C LEU A 24 -4.80 4.24 6.30
N THR A 25 -3.92 4.90 7.06
CA THR A 25 -3.60 4.58 8.47
C THR A 25 -4.81 4.61 9.41
N GLY A 26 -5.86 5.39 9.10
CA GLY A 26 -7.09 5.43 9.91
C GLY A 26 -8.05 4.26 9.68
N ALA A 27 -7.91 3.54 8.56
CA ALA A 27 -8.78 2.44 8.18
C ALA A 27 -8.08 1.08 8.28
N PHE A 28 -6.80 1.03 7.91
CA PHE A 28 -6.00 -0.18 7.92
C PHE A 28 -4.59 0.10 8.48
N PRO A 29 -4.05 -0.78 9.34
CA PRO A 29 -2.67 -0.64 9.79
C PRO A 29 -1.67 -0.80 8.63
N VAL A 30 -0.59 -0.01 8.67
CA VAL A 30 0.60 -0.25 7.85
C VAL A 30 1.50 -1.22 8.61
N LEU A 31 1.79 -2.38 8.03
CA LEU A 31 2.41 -3.50 8.75
C LEU A 31 3.85 -3.20 9.20
N TYR A 32 4.64 -2.55 8.34
CA TYR A 32 6.04 -2.22 8.63
C TYR A 32 6.34 -0.77 8.25
N THR A 33 7.03 -0.07 9.13
CA THR A 33 7.56 1.28 8.90
C THR A 33 9.03 1.34 9.29
N GLY A 34 9.77 2.25 8.63
CA GLY A 34 11.14 2.57 8.95
C GLY A 34 11.25 3.74 9.93
N ARG A 35 12.39 4.43 9.90
CA ARG A 35 12.60 5.65 10.71
C ARG A 35 11.57 6.72 10.36
N ASN A 36 11.10 7.45 11.38
CA ASN A 36 10.10 8.52 11.25
C ASN A 36 8.76 8.06 10.64
N ASP A 37 8.39 6.80 10.89
CA ASP A 37 7.13 6.20 10.42
C ASP A 37 6.95 6.22 8.89
N ARG A 38 8.06 6.21 8.15
CA ARG A 38 8.07 6.24 6.68
C ARG A 38 8.28 4.87 6.08
N VAL A 39 7.69 4.68 4.92
CA VAL A 39 7.89 3.51 4.05
C VAL A 39 8.86 3.87 2.91
N ALA A 40 9.30 2.86 2.15
CA ALA A 40 10.12 3.07 0.96
C ALA A 40 9.24 3.39 -0.26
N HIS A 41 9.41 2.67 -1.37
CA HIS A 41 8.63 2.85 -2.60
C HIS A 41 7.33 2.02 -2.61
N GLU A 42 7.03 1.31 -1.52
CA GLU A 42 5.82 0.51 -1.32
C GLU A 42 5.47 0.45 0.17
N CYS A 43 4.25 0.00 0.49
CA CYS A 43 3.79 -0.25 1.85
C CYS A 43 2.92 -1.51 1.89
N ILE A 44 2.83 -2.14 3.06
CA ILE A 44 2.01 -3.34 3.27
C ILE A 44 0.82 -2.96 4.16
N ILE A 45 -0.39 -3.21 3.66
CA ILE A 45 -1.64 -2.97 4.38
C ILE A 45 -2.06 -4.24 5.09
N ASP A 46 -2.18 -4.19 6.42
CA ASP A 46 -2.53 -5.36 7.23
C ASP A 46 -4.05 -5.59 7.27
N LEU A 47 -4.52 -6.57 6.51
CA LEU A 47 -5.92 -7.00 6.49
C LEU A 47 -6.23 -8.12 7.49
N ARG A 48 -5.25 -8.62 8.25
CA ARG A 48 -5.48 -9.69 9.23
C ARG A 48 -6.46 -9.30 10.34
N PRO A 49 -6.44 -8.07 10.88
CA PRO A 49 -7.45 -7.62 11.83
C PRO A 49 -8.87 -7.63 11.22
N LEU A 50 -9.01 -7.12 10.00
CA LEU A 50 -10.29 -7.14 9.28
C LEU A 50 -10.81 -8.58 9.13
N LYS A 51 -9.93 -9.50 8.74
CA LYS A 51 -10.27 -10.93 8.59
C LYS A 51 -10.69 -11.56 9.91
N ALA A 52 -10.00 -11.26 11.01
CA ALA A 52 -10.33 -11.78 12.32
C ALA A 52 -11.68 -11.26 12.84
N GLU A 53 -12.01 -10.00 12.56
CA GLU A 53 -13.23 -9.35 13.03
C GLU A 53 -14.47 -9.69 12.19
N THR A 54 -14.30 -9.86 10.88
CA THR A 54 -15.42 -9.92 9.93
C THR A 54 -15.45 -11.18 9.05
N GLY A 55 -14.35 -11.94 9.02
CA GLY A 55 -14.16 -13.04 8.08
C GLY A 55 -13.75 -12.60 6.66
N ILE A 56 -13.73 -11.29 6.36
CA ILE A 56 -13.33 -10.76 5.05
C ILE A 56 -11.83 -10.99 4.84
N SER A 57 -11.48 -11.74 3.80
CA SER A 57 -10.11 -12.05 3.44
C SER A 57 -9.49 -11.00 2.51
N GLU A 58 -8.17 -11.09 2.35
CA GLU A 58 -7.41 -10.33 1.37
C GLU A 58 -7.88 -10.56 -0.08
N GLU A 59 -8.38 -11.77 -0.39
CA GLU A 59 -8.92 -12.10 -1.71
C GLU A 59 -10.25 -11.36 -1.94
N ASP A 60 -11.12 -11.28 -0.94
CA ASP A 60 -12.38 -10.55 -1.02
C ASP A 60 -12.14 -9.06 -1.32
N VAL A 61 -11.18 -8.45 -0.63
CA VAL A 61 -10.77 -7.06 -0.88
C VAL A 61 -10.22 -6.90 -2.29
N ALA A 62 -9.36 -7.82 -2.73
CA ALA A 62 -8.77 -7.79 -4.07
C ALA A 62 -9.81 -7.92 -5.19
N LYS A 63 -10.80 -8.81 -5.05
CA LYS A 63 -11.91 -8.91 -6.02
C LYS A 63 -12.80 -7.68 -5.95
N ARG A 64 -13.07 -7.15 -4.76
CA ARG A 64 -13.90 -5.95 -4.61
C ARG A 64 -13.26 -4.72 -5.26
N LEU A 65 -11.93 -4.59 -5.25
CA LEU A 65 -11.22 -3.51 -5.98
C LEU A 65 -11.53 -3.50 -7.48
N MET A 66 -11.82 -4.66 -8.08
CA MET A 66 -12.19 -4.76 -9.49
C MET A 66 -13.51 -4.04 -9.78
N ASP A 67 -14.47 -4.08 -8.84
CA ASP A 67 -15.74 -3.35 -8.97
C ASP A 67 -15.55 -1.83 -8.92
N TYR A 68 -14.44 -1.37 -8.33
CA TYR A 68 -14.03 0.05 -8.32
C TYR A 68 -13.09 0.39 -9.49
N GLY A 69 -12.82 -0.54 -10.40
CA GLY A 69 -11.98 -0.33 -11.58
C GLY A 69 -10.47 -0.41 -11.31
N PHE A 70 -10.05 -1.00 -10.19
CA PHE A 70 -8.64 -1.16 -9.83
C PHE A 70 -8.18 -2.62 -9.94
N HIS A 71 -7.00 -2.82 -10.53
CA HIS A 71 -6.28 -4.08 -10.37
C HIS A 71 -5.76 -4.19 -8.94
N ALA A 72 -5.88 -5.38 -8.34
CA ALA A 72 -5.41 -5.62 -6.99
C ALA A 72 -3.88 -5.45 -6.86
N PRO A 73 -3.36 -5.02 -5.70
CA PRO A 73 -1.93 -5.05 -5.42
C PRO A 73 -1.42 -6.50 -5.27
N THR A 74 -0.12 -6.67 -5.03
CA THR A 74 0.47 -7.97 -4.68
C THR A 74 -0.22 -8.56 -3.46
N MET A 75 -0.53 -9.86 -3.51
CA MET A 75 -1.26 -10.55 -2.45
C MET A 75 -0.40 -11.65 -1.81
N SER A 76 -0.42 -11.70 -0.48
CA SER A 76 0.03 -12.84 0.35
C SER A 76 1.41 -13.42 0.02
N PHE A 77 2.40 -12.54 -0.15
CA PHE A 77 3.82 -12.87 -0.32
C PHE A 77 4.69 -12.15 0.71
#